data_AF-A0AAW5V4V9-F1
#
_entry.id   AF-A0AAW5V4V9-F1
#
_cell.length_a   1.000
_cell.length_b   1.000
_cell.length_c   1.000
_cell.angle_alpha   90.00
_cell.angle_beta   90.00
_cell.angle_gamma   90.00
#
_symmetry.space_group_name_H-M   'P 1'
#
loop_
_entity.id
_entity.type
_entity.pdbx_description
1 polymer ?
#
loop_
_entity_poly.entity_id
_entity_poly.type
_entity_poly.pdbx_seq_one_letter_code
_entity_poly.pdbx_strand_id
1 'polypeptide(L)'
;METRFLKWAEILDFLILIGSSVTLVAWIFGVPLFYHADGPVLSIFTSISLLVIVSLRLATRHFQLWPFTANLAFLMIVGGGNISSILMLLSAPAVHINPKSTLVMTSISTSIGLIFFSFYEILLYLRRTPNRFWILDDILIHLALVPGGLSLIGHIFQNPNYLSMSIDPRVGISLLEMAFMALLALSTVLSNPNLFLWKFLKSGTANQLIFVGLFVNQYIAPIIYLVLMHDDWKSGDFGPELFIFFGGVIATLGFLLFQAKLEENNSLIRSGIN
;
A
#
# COMPACT_ATOMS: atom_id res chain seq x y z
N MET A 1 20.48 -14.23 1.71
CA MET A 1 19.54 -13.29 2.37
C MET A 1 19.63 -13.56 3.85
N GLU A 2 19.71 -12.55 4.71
CA GLU A 2 19.67 -12.83 6.15
C GLU A 2 18.33 -13.51 6.47
N THR A 3 18.39 -14.72 7.01
CA THR A 3 17.22 -15.46 7.52
C THR A 3 16.35 -14.61 8.46
N ARG A 4 16.93 -13.56 9.03
CA ARG A 4 16.27 -12.53 9.83
C ARG A 4 15.17 -11.77 9.08
N PHE A 5 15.38 -11.37 7.82
CA PHE A 5 14.36 -10.59 7.09
C PHE A 5 13.11 -11.41 6.77
N LEU A 6 13.28 -12.67 6.37
CA LEU A 6 12.15 -13.58 6.16
C LEU A 6 11.39 -13.85 7.46
N LYS A 7 12.10 -14.01 8.58
CA LYS A 7 11.49 -14.14 9.92
C LYS A 7 10.71 -12.88 10.30
N TRP A 8 11.26 -11.69 10.07
CA TRP A 8 10.54 -10.43 10.33
C TRP A 8 9.30 -10.29 9.46
N ALA A 9 9.40 -10.59 8.15
CA ALA A 9 8.24 -10.63 7.27
C ALA A 9 7.15 -11.58 7.80
N GLU A 10 7.55 -12.75 8.32
CA GLU A 10 6.62 -13.69 8.94
C GLU A 10 5.90 -13.12 10.15
N ILE A 11 6.65 -12.52 11.06
CA ILE A 11 6.10 -11.91 12.28
C ILE A 11 5.09 -10.83 11.90
N LEU A 12 5.42 -10.01 10.89
CA LEU A 12 4.51 -8.99 10.38
C LEU A 12 3.25 -9.60 9.76
N ASP A 13 3.37 -10.66 8.95
CA ASP A 13 2.21 -11.37 8.39
C ASP A 13 1.31 -11.94 9.50
N PHE A 14 1.88 -12.52 10.56
CA PHE A 14 1.12 -12.99 11.73
C PHE A 14 0.45 -11.85 12.50
N LEU A 15 1.13 -10.72 12.68
CA LEU A 15 0.54 -9.54 13.33
C LEU A 15 -0.67 -9.01 12.54
N ILE A 16 -0.55 -8.94 11.21
CA ILE A 16 -1.67 -8.56 10.33
C ILE A 16 -2.78 -9.60 10.39
N LEU A 17 -2.45 -10.91 10.40
CA LEU A 17 -3.44 -11.98 10.49
C LEU A 17 -4.27 -11.86 11.78
N ILE A 18 -3.60 -11.70 12.92
CA ILE A 18 -4.26 -11.56 14.22
C ILE A 18 -5.08 -10.27 14.24
N GLY A 19 -4.47 -9.15 13.83
CA GLY A 19 -5.11 -7.85 13.81
C GLY A 19 -6.38 -7.82 12.95
N SER A 20 -6.29 -8.31 11.71
CA SER A 20 -7.43 -8.42 10.79
C SER A 20 -8.50 -9.41 11.25
N SER A 21 -8.12 -10.49 11.94
CA SER A 21 -9.09 -11.41 12.56
C SER A 21 -9.85 -10.74 13.69
N VAL A 22 -9.14 -10.02 14.58
CA VAL A 22 -9.76 -9.30 15.70
C VAL A 22 -10.72 -8.22 15.18
N THR A 23 -10.32 -7.47 14.15
CA THR A 23 -11.18 -6.42 13.58
C THR A 23 -12.40 -7.02 12.88
N LEU A 24 -12.25 -8.14 12.17
CA LEU A 24 -13.38 -8.88 11.57
C LEU A 24 -14.36 -9.37 12.65
N VAL A 25 -13.86 -9.97 13.73
CA VAL A 25 -14.70 -10.45 14.84
C VAL A 25 -15.43 -9.28 15.50
N ALA A 26 -14.74 -8.16 15.72
CA ALA A 26 -15.34 -6.93 16.26
C ALA A 26 -16.49 -6.42 15.38
N TRP A 27 -16.34 -6.45 14.05
CA TRP A 27 -17.41 -6.15 13.10
C TRP A 27 -18.60 -7.11 13.22
N ILE A 28 -18.35 -8.42 13.32
CA ILE A 28 -19.41 -9.45 13.44
C ILE A 28 -20.27 -9.23 14.70
N PHE A 29 -19.66 -8.84 15.81
CA PHE A 29 -20.37 -8.54 17.05
C PHE A 29 -20.97 -7.12 17.10
N GLY A 30 -20.85 -6.34 16.02
CA GLY A 30 -21.40 -4.98 15.95
C GLY A 30 -20.65 -3.95 16.80
N VAL A 31 -19.41 -4.24 17.21
CA VAL A 31 -18.55 -3.35 18.00
C VAL A 31 -17.23 -3.11 17.25
N PRO A 32 -17.27 -2.50 16.04
CA PRO A 32 -16.05 -2.23 15.28
C PRO A 32 -15.04 -1.41 16.09
N LEU A 33 -13.76 -1.80 15.98
CA LEU A 33 -12.68 -1.16 16.74
C LEU A 33 -12.49 0.30 16.32
N PHE A 34 -12.35 1.18 17.31
CA PHE A 34 -12.14 2.62 17.11
C PHE A 34 -13.21 3.29 16.23
N TYR A 35 -14.44 2.77 16.26
CA TYR A 35 -15.53 3.30 15.46
C TYR A 35 -15.99 4.68 15.92
N HIS A 36 -16.10 5.59 14.96
CA HIS A 36 -16.72 6.90 15.11
C HIS A 36 -17.63 7.14 13.91
N ALA A 37 -18.83 7.68 14.13
CA ALA A 37 -19.79 7.94 13.05
C ALA A 37 -19.29 9.02 12.08
N ASP A 38 -18.52 9.97 12.60
CA ASP A 38 -18.01 11.13 11.85
C ASP A 38 -16.54 10.98 11.45
N GLY A 39 -15.99 9.76 11.53
CA GLY A 39 -14.57 9.52 11.30
C GLY A 39 -14.30 8.18 10.63
N PRO A 40 -13.08 8.01 10.09
CA PRO A 40 -12.74 6.86 9.27
C PRO A 40 -12.57 5.62 10.14
N VAL A 41 -13.07 4.48 9.69
CA VAL A 41 -12.92 3.20 10.40
C VAL A 41 -12.28 2.15 9.49
N LEU A 42 -11.51 1.23 10.07
CA LEU A 42 -11.03 0.06 9.33
C LEU A 42 -12.23 -0.77 8.89
N SER A 43 -12.48 -0.80 7.58
CA SER A 43 -13.65 -1.48 7.02
C SER A 43 -13.57 -3.00 7.20
N ILE A 44 -14.74 -3.65 7.22
CA ILE A 44 -14.80 -5.12 7.22
C ILE A 44 -14.17 -5.71 5.95
N PHE A 45 -14.32 -5.04 4.81
CA PHE A 45 -13.77 -5.49 3.53
C PHE A 45 -12.25 -5.33 3.45
N THR A 46 -11.68 -4.29 4.07
CA THR A 46 -10.23 -4.15 4.24
C THR A 46 -9.71 -5.25 5.14
N SER A 47 -10.39 -5.53 6.27
CA SER A 47 -10.02 -6.61 7.18
C SER A 47 -10.00 -7.97 6.46
N ILE A 48 -11.03 -8.27 5.64
CA ILE A 48 -11.06 -9.48 4.81
C ILE A 48 -9.91 -9.49 3.80
N SER A 49 -9.66 -8.38 3.10
CA SER A 49 -8.60 -8.30 2.09
C SER A 49 -7.22 -8.56 2.69
N LEU A 50 -6.92 -7.93 3.82
CA LEU A 50 -5.68 -8.13 4.58
C LEU A 50 -5.56 -9.58 5.05
N LEU A 51 -6.63 -10.11 5.66
CA LEU A 51 -6.68 -11.48 6.17
C LEU A 51 -6.37 -12.49 5.05
N VAL A 52 -7.02 -12.33 3.88
CA VAL A 52 -6.80 -13.21 2.73
C VAL A 52 -5.36 -13.13 2.25
N ILE A 53 -4.82 -11.92 2.01
CA ILE A 53 -3.44 -11.76 1.51
C ILE A 53 -2.44 -12.46 2.44
N VAL A 54 -2.49 -12.19 3.75
CA VAL A 54 -1.50 -12.76 4.69
C VAL A 54 -1.74 -14.24 4.95
N SER A 55 -2.99 -14.70 4.93
CA SER A 55 -3.31 -16.14 5.03
C SER A 55 -2.70 -16.91 3.86
N LEU A 56 -2.77 -16.39 2.63
CA LEU A 56 -2.17 -17.04 1.46
C LEU A 56 -0.64 -17.09 1.55
N ARG A 57 0.00 -16.03 2.03
CA ARG A 57 1.46 -16.00 2.27
C ARG A 57 1.88 -17.05 3.29
N LEU A 58 1.20 -17.08 4.42
CA LEU A 58 1.47 -18.05 5.49
C LEU A 58 1.17 -19.48 5.02
N ALA A 59 0.07 -19.68 4.28
CA ALA A 59 -0.29 -20.98 3.76
C ALA A 59 0.75 -21.51 2.76
N THR A 60 1.20 -20.66 1.85
CA THR A 60 2.28 -21.00 0.89
C THR A 60 3.59 -21.33 1.62
N ARG A 61 3.87 -20.68 2.75
CA ARG A 61 5.10 -20.91 3.52
C ARG A 61 5.06 -22.19 4.34
N HIS A 62 3.93 -22.50 4.96
CA HIS A 62 3.81 -23.58 5.96
C HIS A 62 3.16 -24.85 5.44
N PHE A 63 2.36 -24.78 4.37
CA PHE A 63 1.72 -25.95 3.76
C PHE A 63 2.33 -26.26 2.40
N GLN A 64 3.16 -27.31 2.35
CA GLN A 64 3.86 -27.73 1.12
C GLN A 64 2.92 -28.10 -0.04
N LEU A 65 1.69 -28.53 0.26
CA LEU A 65 0.69 -28.93 -0.72
C LEU A 65 -0.33 -27.83 -1.03
N TRP A 66 -0.11 -26.59 -0.56
CA TRP A 66 -1.03 -25.49 -0.83
C TRP A 66 -1.09 -25.20 -2.34
N PRO A 67 -2.28 -25.25 -2.95
CA PRO A 67 -2.39 -25.17 -4.39
C PRO A 67 -2.17 -23.74 -4.88
N PHE A 68 -1.24 -23.60 -5.83
CA PHE A 68 -0.97 -22.36 -6.55
C PHE A 68 -2.25 -21.69 -7.12
N THR A 69 -3.17 -22.50 -7.65
CA THR A 69 -4.43 -22.01 -8.21
C THR A 69 -5.32 -21.33 -7.17
N ALA A 70 -5.29 -21.77 -5.91
CA ALA A 70 -6.02 -21.09 -4.83
C ALA A 70 -5.43 -19.71 -4.54
N ASN A 71 -4.11 -19.54 -4.56
CA ASN A 71 -3.48 -18.22 -4.40
C ASN A 71 -4.02 -17.24 -5.44
N LEU A 72 -4.00 -17.61 -6.72
CA LEU A 72 -4.50 -16.74 -7.79
C LEU A 72 -5.99 -16.43 -7.62
N ALA A 73 -6.82 -17.44 -7.33
CA ALA A 73 -8.27 -17.24 -7.17
C ALA A 73 -8.59 -16.27 -6.03
N PHE A 74 -8.00 -16.48 -4.85
CA PHE A 74 -8.25 -15.62 -3.69
C PHE A 74 -7.68 -14.21 -3.87
N LEU A 75 -6.52 -14.05 -4.52
CA LEU A 75 -5.98 -12.73 -4.85
C LEU A 75 -6.85 -12.00 -5.87
N MET A 76 -7.39 -12.69 -6.87
CA MET A 76 -8.36 -12.10 -7.80
C MET A 76 -9.66 -11.70 -7.11
N ILE A 77 -10.11 -12.45 -6.09
CA ILE A 77 -11.25 -12.03 -5.25
C ILE A 77 -10.91 -10.74 -4.50
N VAL A 78 -9.72 -10.61 -3.92
CA VAL A 78 -9.28 -9.37 -3.26
C VAL A 78 -9.23 -8.22 -4.26
N GLY A 79 -8.59 -8.39 -5.41
CA GLY A 79 -8.50 -7.37 -6.45
C GLY A 79 -9.87 -6.95 -6.97
N GLY A 80 -10.70 -7.94 -7.35
CA GLY A 80 -12.06 -7.72 -7.85
C GLY A 80 -13.00 -7.09 -6.83
N GLY A 81 -12.93 -7.50 -5.56
CA GLY A 81 -13.72 -6.92 -4.47
C GLY A 81 -13.39 -5.46 -4.21
N ASN A 82 -12.11 -5.09 -4.29
CA ASN A 82 -11.67 -3.69 -4.16
C ASN A 82 -12.03 -2.86 -5.40
N ILE A 83 -11.96 -3.42 -6.62
CA ILE A 83 -12.49 -2.76 -7.83
C ILE A 83 -13.99 -2.52 -7.69
N SER A 84 -14.74 -3.52 -7.20
CA SER A 84 -16.19 -3.39 -6.97
C SER A 84 -16.50 -2.33 -5.92
N SER A 85 -15.69 -2.20 -4.87
CA SER A 85 -15.84 -1.15 -3.85
C SER A 85 -15.65 0.24 -4.44
N ILE A 86 -14.62 0.42 -5.29
CA ILE A 86 -14.40 1.68 -6.03
C ILE A 86 -15.60 1.99 -6.92
N LEU A 87 -16.05 1.02 -7.73
CA LEU A 87 -17.17 1.23 -8.64
C LEU A 87 -18.45 1.58 -7.87
N MET A 88 -18.71 0.93 -6.74
CA MET A 88 -19.87 1.24 -5.90
C MET A 88 -19.78 2.66 -5.34
N LEU A 89 -18.62 3.10 -4.85
CA LEU A 89 -18.42 4.46 -4.35
C LEU A 89 -18.51 5.52 -5.45
N LEU A 90 -18.07 5.22 -6.68
CA LEU A 90 -18.13 6.16 -7.79
C LEU A 90 -19.49 6.22 -8.50
N SER A 91 -20.26 5.13 -8.48
CA SER A 91 -21.50 5.00 -9.25
C SER A 91 -22.77 5.06 -8.42
N ALA A 92 -22.72 4.72 -7.13
CA ALA A 92 -23.89 4.82 -6.28
C ALA A 92 -24.25 6.30 -6.10
N PRO A 93 -25.50 6.72 -6.42
CA PRO A 93 -25.98 8.03 -6.01
C PRO A 93 -25.83 8.12 -4.49
N ALA A 94 -25.30 9.23 -3.95
CA ALA A 94 -25.05 9.39 -2.51
C ALA A 94 -26.28 9.02 -1.63
N VAL A 95 -27.49 9.11 -2.18
CA VAL A 95 -28.77 8.73 -1.55
C VAL A 95 -28.91 7.21 -1.29
N HIS A 96 -28.23 6.35 -2.05
CA HIS A 96 -28.28 4.89 -1.90
C HIS A 96 -27.21 4.31 -0.96
N ILE A 97 -26.17 5.10 -0.65
CA ILE A 97 -25.21 4.73 0.39
C ILE A 97 -25.87 5.09 1.71
N ASN A 98 -26.51 4.10 2.34
CA ASN A 98 -27.20 4.32 3.59
C ASN A 98 -26.18 4.54 4.71
N PRO A 99 -26.02 5.75 5.28
CA PRO A 99 -25.12 5.99 6.39
C PRO A 99 -25.55 5.25 7.67
N LYS A 100 -26.76 4.68 7.70
CA LYS A 100 -27.24 3.79 8.76
C LYS A 100 -26.92 2.31 8.53
N SER A 101 -26.33 1.95 7.38
CA SER A 101 -25.78 0.62 7.17
C SER A 101 -24.71 0.34 8.22
N THR A 102 -24.77 -0.85 8.81
CA THR A 102 -23.73 -1.37 9.71
C THR A 102 -22.49 -1.85 8.95
N LEU A 103 -22.56 -1.97 7.63
CA LEU A 103 -21.42 -2.34 6.79
C LEU A 103 -20.83 -1.10 6.13
N VAL A 104 -19.54 -0.86 6.39
CA VAL A 104 -18.76 0.24 5.82
C VAL A 104 -17.89 -0.31 4.69
N MET A 105 -17.91 0.36 3.54
CA MET A 105 -17.11 0.02 2.36
C MET A 105 -15.63 0.39 2.56
N THR A 106 -14.73 -0.28 1.83
CA THR A 106 -13.33 0.16 1.74
C THR A 106 -13.22 1.45 0.93
N SER A 107 -12.44 2.41 1.41
CA SER A 107 -12.16 3.66 0.72
C SER A 107 -11.63 3.42 -0.70
N ILE A 108 -11.85 4.38 -1.62
CA ILE A 108 -11.28 4.31 -2.97
C ILE A 108 -9.75 4.20 -2.89
N SER A 109 -9.15 5.04 -2.06
CA SER A 109 -7.71 5.12 -1.86
C SER A 109 -7.11 3.80 -1.34
N THR A 110 -7.70 3.17 -0.33
CA THR A 110 -7.25 1.88 0.21
C THR A 110 -7.50 0.75 -0.78
N SER A 111 -8.62 0.79 -1.49
CA SER A 111 -8.93 -0.17 -2.55
C SER A 111 -7.86 -0.16 -3.63
N ILE A 112 -7.38 1.01 -4.06
CA ILE A 112 -6.26 1.16 -5.00
C ILE A 112 -4.99 0.49 -4.44
N GLY A 113 -4.66 0.74 -3.17
CA GLY A 113 -3.51 0.12 -2.52
C GLY A 113 -3.59 -1.40 -2.49
N LEU A 114 -4.74 -1.96 -2.12
CA LEU A 114 -5.00 -3.40 -2.07
C LEU A 114 -5.00 -4.05 -3.46
N ILE A 115 -5.47 -3.34 -4.49
CA ILE A 115 -5.39 -3.79 -5.89
C ILE A 115 -3.92 -3.91 -6.31
N PHE A 116 -3.09 -2.90 -6.02
CA PHE A 116 -1.65 -2.97 -6.32
C PHE A 116 -0.95 -4.11 -5.57
N PHE A 117 -1.26 -4.32 -4.28
CA PHE A 117 -0.75 -5.48 -3.54
C PHE A 117 -1.22 -6.81 -4.13
N SER A 118 -2.49 -6.92 -4.52
CA SER A 118 -3.00 -8.14 -5.16
C SER A 118 -2.29 -8.42 -6.49
N PHE A 119 -2.11 -7.40 -7.34
CA PHE A 119 -1.35 -7.57 -8.59
C PHE A 119 0.10 -7.93 -8.34
N TYR A 120 0.75 -7.30 -7.36
CA TYR A 120 2.10 -7.66 -6.96
C TYR A 120 2.19 -9.14 -6.56
N GLU A 121 1.30 -9.62 -5.69
CA GLU A 121 1.28 -11.01 -5.23
C GLU A 121 1.04 -11.98 -6.39
N ILE A 122 0.05 -11.69 -7.25
CA ILE A 122 -0.25 -12.48 -8.45
C ILE A 122 1.00 -12.61 -9.34
N LEU A 123 1.70 -11.50 -9.58
CA LEU A 123 2.93 -11.52 -10.36
C LEU A 123 4.03 -12.33 -9.67
N LEU A 124 4.18 -12.24 -8.35
CA LEU A 124 5.18 -13.01 -7.60
C LEU A 124 4.92 -14.52 -7.72
N TYR A 125 3.65 -14.92 -7.75
CA TYR A 125 3.25 -16.30 -8.00
C TYR A 125 3.50 -16.72 -9.47
N LEU A 126 3.15 -15.87 -10.45
CA LEU A 126 3.25 -16.21 -11.87
C LEU A 126 4.68 -16.15 -12.43
N ARG A 127 5.55 -15.33 -11.85
CA ARG A 127 6.91 -15.10 -12.36
C ARG A 127 7.90 -14.86 -11.23
N ARG A 128 9.16 -15.16 -11.52
CA ARG A 128 10.27 -14.65 -10.71
C ARG A 128 10.41 -13.15 -10.92
N THR A 129 10.77 -12.42 -9.86
CA THR A 129 11.11 -10.99 -9.96
C THR A 129 12.17 -10.79 -11.04
N PRO A 130 11.88 -10.00 -12.08
CA PRO A 130 12.75 -9.89 -13.24
C PRO A 130 14.04 -9.16 -12.86
N ASN A 131 15.17 -9.65 -13.37
CA ASN A 131 16.44 -8.94 -13.30
C ASN A 131 16.60 -8.03 -14.53
N ARG A 132 15.71 -7.06 -14.70
CA ARG A 132 15.72 -6.08 -15.81
C ARG A 132 15.52 -4.67 -15.26
N PHE A 133 15.79 -3.66 -16.07
CA PHE A 133 15.60 -2.26 -15.67
C PHE A 133 14.15 -1.94 -15.26
N TRP A 134 13.17 -2.65 -15.81
CA TRP A 134 11.75 -2.47 -15.49
C TRP A 134 11.43 -3.10 -14.13
N ILE A 135 11.72 -2.34 -13.06
CA ILE A 135 11.56 -2.69 -11.64
C ILE A 135 10.08 -2.71 -11.20
N LEU A 136 9.25 -3.46 -11.94
CA LEU A 136 7.79 -3.49 -11.76
C LEU A 136 7.38 -3.83 -10.33
N ASP A 137 8.08 -4.75 -9.69
CA ASP A 137 7.78 -5.18 -8.32
C ASP A 137 7.98 -4.02 -7.33
N ASP A 138 9.10 -3.29 -7.44
CA ASP A 138 9.38 -2.09 -6.65
C ASP A 138 8.37 -0.96 -6.91
N ILE A 139 7.97 -0.77 -8.18
CA ILE A 139 6.97 0.23 -8.59
C ILE A 139 5.61 -0.09 -7.97
N LEU A 140 5.14 -1.34 -8.07
CA LEU A 140 3.83 -1.74 -7.54
C LEU A 140 3.75 -1.55 -6.02
N ILE A 141 4.80 -1.92 -5.28
CA ILE A 141 4.87 -1.72 -3.83
C ILE A 141 4.84 -0.22 -3.49
N HIS A 142 5.59 0.61 -4.20
CA HIS A 142 5.59 2.07 -3.99
C HIS A 142 4.23 2.68 -4.29
N LEU A 143 3.60 2.33 -5.41
CA LEU A 143 2.27 2.82 -5.78
C LEU A 143 1.20 2.37 -4.79
N ALA A 144 1.35 1.19 -4.18
CA ALA A 144 0.45 0.72 -3.12
C ALA A 144 0.52 1.58 -1.85
N LEU A 145 1.63 2.28 -1.59
CA LEU A 145 1.84 3.16 -0.44
C LEU A 145 1.36 4.61 -0.67
N VAL A 146 1.20 5.02 -1.93
CA VAL A 146 0.77 6.38 -2.30
C VAL A 146 -0.53 6.79 -1.60
N PRO A 147 -1.60 5.96 -1.60
CA PRO A 147 -2.85 6.34 -0.95
C PRO A 147 -2.70 6.61 0.55
N GLY A 148 -1.91 5.78 1.25
CA GLY A 148 -1.63 5.98 2.68
C GLY A 148 -0.84 7.26 2.95
N GLY A 149 0.08 7.62 2.05
CA GLY A 149 0.82 8.89 2.12
C GLY A 149 -0.08 10.12 2.02
N LEU A 150 -1.02 10.10 1.07
CA LEU A 150 -2.00 11.17 0.93
C LEU A 150 -2.91 11.25 2.15
N SER A 151 -3.38 10.11 2.68
CA SER A 151 -4.20 10.12 3.89
C SER A 151 -3.47 10.56 5.15
N LEU A 152 -2.15 10.39 5.23
CA LEU A 152 -1.36 10.96 6.33
C LEU A 152 -1.46 12.49 6.33
N ILE A 153 -1.37 13.12 5.16
CA ILE A 153 -1.58 14.57 5.01
C ILE A 153 -3.00 14.93 5.46
N GLY A 154 -4.01 14.15 5.03
CA GLY A 154 -5.40 14.30 5.45
C GLY A 154 -5.60 14.24 6.97
N HIS A 155 -4.91 13.35 7.68
CA HIS A 155 -4.97 13.27 9.14
C HIS A 155 -4.26 14.43 9.83
N ILE A 156 -3.10 14.87 9.32
CA ILE A 156 -2.32 15.97 9.93
C ILE A 156 -3.06 17.30 9.79
N PHE A 157 -3.65 17.56 8.64
CA PHE A 157 -4.32 18.81 8.31
C PHE A 157 -5.85 18.70 8.31
N GLN A 158 -6.41 17.59 8.82
CA GLN A 158 -7.86 17.39 8.93
C GLN A 158 -8.63 17.65 7.62
N ASN A 159 -8.07 17.25 6.48
CA ASN A 159 -8.68 17.46 5.17
C ASN A 159 -9.44 16.19 4.71
N PRO A 160 -10.78 16.24 4.57
CA PRO A 160 -11.61 15.09 4.28
C PRO A 160 -11.39 14.50 2.87
N ASN A 161 -10.95 15.30 1.89
CA ASN A 161 -10.71 14.80 0.54
C ASN A 161 -9.48 13.88 0.48
N TYR A 162 -8.40 14.22 1.19
CA TYR A 162 -7.23 13.35 1.33
C TYR A 162 -7.52 12.08 2.13
N LEU A 163 -8.54 12.11 2.98
CA LEU A 163 -9.03 10.95 3.73
C LEU A 163 -10.05 10.11 2.95
N SER A 164 -10.49 10.56 1.76
CA SER A 164 -11.55 9.90 0.97
C SER A 164 -12.90 9.83 1.70
N MET A 165 -13.27 10.89 2.42
CA MET A 165 -14.48 10.99 3.25
C MET A 165 -15.67 11.69 2.56
N SER A 166 -15.56 12.01 1.28
CA SER A 166 -16.53 12.87 0.57
C SER A 166 -17.95 12.31 0.48
N ILE A 167 -18.12 10.99 0.65
CA ILE A 167 -19.40 10.29 0.53
C ILE A 167 -19.93 9.82 1.88
N ASP A 168 -19.08 9.17 2.67
CA ASP A 168 -19.37 8.71 4.04
C ASP A 168 -18.07 8.88 4.85
N PRO A 169 -18.07 9.64 5.96
CA PRO A 169 -16.88 9.84 6.80
C PRO A 169 -16.24 8.54 7.27
N ARG A 170 -17.04 7.49 7.44
CA ARG A 170 -16.61 6.16 7.90
C ARG A 170 -15.82 5.41 6.86
N VAL A 171 -16.09 5.66 5.58
CA VAL A 171 -15.40 5.04 4.43
C VAL A 171 -13.99 5.58 4.28
N GLY A 172 -13.62 6.67 4.93
CA GLY A 172 -12.27 7.22 4.83
C GLY A 172 -11.16 6.29 5.36
N ILE A 173 -9.91 6.66 5.10
CA ILE A 173 -8.75 5.87 5.54
C ILE A 173 -8.46 6.14 7.02
N SER A 174 -8.63 5.12 7.86
CA SER A 174 -8.32 5.21 9.30
C SER A 174 -6.83 5.05 9.59
N LEU A 175 -6.37 5.56 10.74
CA LEU A 175 -4.98 5.35 11.19
C LEU A 175 -4.66 3.86 11.38
N LEU A 176 -5.63 3.07 11.85
CA LEU A 176 -5.46 1.61 11.99
C LEU A 176 -5.30 0.95 10.61
N GLU A 177 -6.07 1.39 9.62
CA GLU A 177 -5.94 0.92 8.24
C GLU A 177 -4.58 1.27 7.64
N MET A 178 -4.12 2.51 7.82
CA MET A 178 -2.78 2.92 7.41
C MET A 178 -1.69 2.07 8.06
N ALA A 179 -1.82 1.77 9.36
CA ALA A 179 -0.89 0.92 10.07
C ALA A 179 -0.82 -0.49 9.45
N PHE A 180 -1.97 -1.13 9.19
CA PHE A 180 -1.97 -2.45 8.55
C PHE A 180 -1.42 -2.42 7.13
N MET A 181 -1.74 -1.41 6.33
CA MET A 181 -1.21 -1.26 4.98
C MET A 181 0.31 -1.03 4.99
N ALA A 182 0.83 -0.26 5.94
CA ALA A 182 2.26 -0.07 6.14
C ALA A 182 2.97 -1.36 6.58
N LEU A 183 2.36 -2.12 7.51
CA LEU A 183 2.87 -3.43 7.92
C LEU A 183 2.88 -4.41 6.74
N LEU A 184 1.82 -4.41 5.92
CA LEU A 184 1.74 -5.24 4.72
C LEU A 184 2.85 -4.87 3.74
N ALA A 185 3.06 -3.58 3.47
CA ALA A 185 4.14 -3.10 2.62
C ALA A 185 5.52 -3.53 3.13
N LEU A 186 5.77 -3.37 4.43
CA LEU A 186 7.03 -3.74 5.06
C LEU A 186 7.25 -5.25 4.97
N SER A 187 6.24 -6.06 5.28
CA SER A 187 6.31 -7.51 5.12
C SER A 187 6.62 -7.90 3.67
N THR A 188 5.95 -7.25 2.71
CA THR A 188 6.17 -7.47 1.27
C THR A 188 7.62 -7.22 0.88
N VAL A 189 8.17 -6.06 1.25
CA VAL A 189 9.55 -5.67 0.95
C VAL A 189 10.55 -6.63 1.59
N LEU A 190 10.34 -7.02 2.85
CA LEU A 190 11.22 -7.95 3.57
C LEU A 190 11.14 -9.38 3.04
N SER A 191 9.97 -9.81 2.55
CA SER A 191 9.75 -11.15 2.03
C SER A 191 10.41 -11.40 0.67
N ASN A 192 10.62 -10.36 -0.13
CA ASN A 192 11.18 -10.47 -1.47
C ASN A 192 12.65 -9.96 -1.54
N PRO A 193 13.65 -10.86 -1.54
CA PRO A 193 15.07 -10.46 -1.66
C PRO A 193 15.45 -9.89 -3.01
N ASN A 194 14.64 -10.16 -4.04
CA ASN A 194 15.01 -9.93 -5.42
C ASN A 194 14.63 -8.53 -5.92
N LEU A 195 13.95 -7.74 -5.07
CA LEU A 195 13.66 -6.33 -5.33
C LEU A 195 14.94 -5.59 -5.69
N PHE A 196 14.85 -4.71 -6.68
CA PHE A 196 15.98 -3.89 -7.07
C PHE A 196 16.42 -2.99 -5.92
N LEU A 197 15.47 -2.49 -5.12
CA LEU A 197 15.73 -1.70 -3.92
C LEU A 197 16.81 -2.34 -3.03
N TRP A 198 16.76 -3.65 -2.80
CA TRP A 198 17.75 -4.31 -1.94
C TRP A 198 19.14 -4.36 -2.57
N LYS A 199 19.25 -4.51 -3.89
CA LYS A 199 20.53 -4.45 -4.60
C LYS A 199 21.11 -3.04 -4.49
N PHE A 200 20.28 -2.04 -4.76
CA PHE A 200 20.65 -0.64 -4.66
C PHE A 200 21.12 -0.26 -3.25
N LEU A 201 20.37 -0.60 -2.20
CA LEU A 201 20.71 -0.28 -0.81
C LEU A 201 21.98 -1.00 -0.31
N LYS A 202 22.30 -2.19 -0.83
CA LYS A 202 23.51 -2.93 -0.45
C LYS A 202 24.78 -2.42 -1.11
N SER A 203 24.67 -1.70 -2.22
CA SER A 203 25.83 -1.25 -2.99
C SER A 203 26.63 -0.12 -2.31
N GLY A 204 26.05 0.59 -1.33
CA GLY A 204 26.80 1.56 -0.52
C GLY A 204 25.94 2.41 0.42
N THR A 205 26.58 3.03 1.41
CA THR A 205 25.95 3.94 2.38
C THR A 205 25.41 5.21 1.73
N ALA A 206 26.09 5.74 0.71
CA ALA A 206 25.60 6.87 -0.07
C ALA A 206 24.25 6.57 -0.71
N ASN A 207 24.06 5.37 -1.26
CA ASN A 207 22.81 4.95 -1.86
C ASN A 207 21.68 4.80 -0.83
N GLN A 208 22.00 4.35 0.38
CA GLN A 208 21.05 4.33 1.50
C GLN A 208 20.60 5.76 1.86
N LEU A 209 21.54 6.70 2.00
CA LEU A 209 21.22 8.09 2.31
C LEU A 209 20.42 8.77 1.19
N ILE A 210 20.76 8.53 -0.08
CA ILE A 210 20.00 9.07 -1.22
C ILE A 210 18.59 8.51 -1.24
N PHE A 211 18.42 7.19 -1.08
CA PHE A 211 17.09 6.58 -1.05
C PHE A 211 16.25 7.10 0.12
N VAL A 212 16.82 7.14 1.33
CA VAL A 212 16.14 7.69 2.51
C VAL A 212 15.77 9.15 2.26
N GLY A 213 16.67 9.96 1.73
CA GLY A 213 16.40 11.36 1.38
C GLY A 213 15.24 11.50 0.40
N LEU A 214 15.24 10.77 -0.70
CA LEU A 214 14.17 10.80 -1.71
C LEU A 214 12.84 10.30 -1.15
N PHE A 215 12.86 9.14 -0.50
CA PHE A 215 11.67 8.48 0.04
C PHE A 215 11.03 9.30 1.16
N VAL A 216 11.82 9.89 2.06
CA VAL A 216 11.30 10.75 3.13
C VAL A 216 10.82 12.09 2.56
N ASN A 217 11.53 12.66 1.59
CA ASN A 217 11.18 13.94 0.99
C ASN A 217 9.79 13.91 0.32
N GLN A 218 9.35 12.78 -0.23
CA GLN A 218 8.01 12.68 -0.83
C GLN A 218 6.87 12.91 0.19
N TYR A 219 7.11 12.68 1.48
CA TYR A 219 6.15 12.94 2.56
C TYR A 219 6.41 14.28 3.27
N ILE A 220 7.68 14.66 3.46
CA ILE A 220 8.03 15.87 4.20
C ILE A 220 7.78 17.14 3.37
N ALA A 221 8.15 17.16 2.09
CA ALA A 221 7.98 18.33 1.23
C ALA A 221 6.54 18.88 1.19
N PRO A 222 5.49 18.05 0.99
CA PRO A 222 4.11 18.56 1.02
C PRO A 222 3.70 19.07 2.41
N ILE A 223 4.19 18.44 3.49
CA ILE A 223 3.92 18.92 4.87
C ILE A 223 4.55 20.30 5.08
N ILE A 224 5.82 20.49 4.70
CA ILE A 224 6.50 21.79 4.81
C ILE A 224 5.74 22.85 4.03
N TYR A 225 5.33 22.54 2.80
CA TYR A 225 4.54 23.47 1.98
C TYR A 225 3.26 23.91 2.70
N LEU A 226 2.49 22.96 3.23
CA LEU A 226 1.25 23.24 3.95
C LEU A 226 1.45 24.03 5.24
N VAL A 227 2.54 23.79 5.98
CA VAL A 227 2.89 24.57 7.17
C VAL A 227 3.23 26.02 6.82
N LEU A 228 3.87 26.26 5.67
CA LEU A 228 4.25 27.61 5.24
C LEU A 228 3.04 28.41 4.72
N MET A 229 2.14 27.76 3.98
CA MET A 229 0.99 28.39 3.31
C MET A 229 -0.25 28.55 4.21
N HIS A 230 -0.04 28.82 5.51
CA HIS A 230 -1.06 29.10 6.55
C HIS A 230 -2.52 29.27 6.07
N ASP A 231 -3.42 28.46 6.65
CA ASP A 231 -4.89 28.50 6.47
C ASP A 231 -5.48 28.08 5.10
N ASP A 232 -4.71 27.96 4.01
CA ASP A 232 -5.23 27.54 2.68
C ASP A 232 -5.74 26.09 2.63
N TRP A 233 -5.27 25.23 3.54
CA TRP A 233 -5.67 23.82 3.62
C TRP A 233 -7.09 23.59 4.14
N LYS A 234 -7.74 24.63 4.68
CA LYS A 234 -9.13 24.58 5.17
C LYS A 234 -10.18 24.58 4.06
N SER A 235 -9.77 24.88 2.82
CA SER A 235 -10.65 24.85 1.64
C SER A 235 -11.21 23.46 1.34
N GLY A 236 -10.59 22.40 1.89
CA GLY A 236 -10.99 21.01 1.70
C GLY A 236 -10.55 20.44 0.35
N ASP A 237 -10.22 21.25 -0.65
CA ASP A 237 -9.81 20.80 -1.98
C ASP A 237 -8.36 20.27 -2.01
N PHE A 238 -8.00 19.62 -3.11
CA PHE A 238 -6.63 19.23 -3.40
C PHE A 238 -5.80 20.46 -3.80
N GLY A 239 -4.73 20.74 -3.09
CA GLY A 239 -3.84 21.87 -3.38
C GLY A 239 -2.52 21.46 -4.05
N PRO A 240 -1.59 22.43 -4.22
CA PRO A 240 -0.27 22.22 -4.81
C PRO A 240 0.57 21.13 -4.11
N GLU A 241 0.33 20.87 -2.83
CA GLU A 241 0.92 19.79 -2.05
C GLU A 241 0.73 18.41 -2.69
N LEU A 242 -0.38 18.19 -3.41
CA LEU A 242 -0.63 16.94 -4.12
C LEU A 242 0.41 16.73 -5.23
N PHE A 243 0.70 17.79 -5.99
CA PHE A 243 1.71 17.77 -7.05
C PHE A 243 3.12 17.66 -6.47
N ILE A 244 3.39 18.29 -5.32
CA ILE A 244 4.66 18.15 -4.60
C ILE A 244 4.86 16.69 -4.16
N PHE A 245 3.83 16.07 -3.59
CA PHE A 245 3.84 14.66 -3.20
C PHE A 245 4.12 13.75 -4.41
N PHE A 246 3.34 13.89 -5.49
CA PHE A 246 3.54 13.08 -6.70
C PHE A 246 4.89 13.34 -7.37
N GLY A 247 5.38 14.58 -7.35
CA GLY A 247 6.73 14.92 -7.80
C GLY A 247 7.80 14.14 -7.04
N GLY A 248 7.66 14.00 -5.72
CA GLY A 248 8.53 13.17 -4.88
C GLY A 248 8.46 11.68 -5.22
N VAL A 249 7.26 11.14 -5.43
CA VAL A 249 7.05 9.73 -5.82
C VAL A 249 7.69 9.44 -7.19
N ILE A 250 7.45 10.31 -8.18
CA ILE A 250 8.01 10.19 -9.53
C ILE A 250 9.54 10.33 -9.49
N ALA A 251 10.07 11.26 -8.69
CA ALA A 251 11.51 11.43 -8.53
C ALA A 251 12.16 10.16 -7.93
N THR A 252 11.55 9.58 -6.90
CA THR A 252 12.05 8.35 -6.25
C THR A 252 12.03 7.17 -7.20
N LEU A 253 10.89 6.91 -7.87
CA LEU A 253 10.75 5.81 -8.81
C LEU A 253 11.62 6.01 -10.07
N GLY A 254 11.66 7.22 -10.61
CA GLY A 254 12.48 7.58 -11.75
C GLY A 254 13.97 7.43 -11.47
N PHE A 255 14.41 7.83 -10.28
CA PHE A 255 15.79 7.61 -9.83
C PHE A 255 16.13 6.12 -9.74
N LEU A 256 15.28 5.30 -9.11
CA LEU A 256 15.50 3.85 -9.01
C LEU A 256 15.51 3.18 -10.39
N LEU A 257 14.59 3.56 -11.29
CA LEU A 257 14.56 3.09 -12.68
C LEU A 257 15.85 3.44 -13.44
N PHE A 258 16.34 4.67 -13.27
CA PHE A 258 17.58 5.12 -13.90
C PHE A 258 18.78 4.32 -13.39
N GLN A 259 18.88 4.10 -12.07
CA GLN A 259 19.93 3.29 -11.47
C GLN A 259 19.87 1.83 -11.96
N ALA A 260 18.66 1.26 -12.05
CA ALA A 260 18.48 -0.10 -12.58
C ALA A 260 18.93 -0.21 -14.03
N LYS A 261 18.68 0.83 -14.84
CA LYS A 261 19.14 0.87 -16.23
C LYS A 261 20.66 0.98 -16.35
N LEU A 262 21.30 1.79 -15.50
CA LEU A 262 22.76 1.89 -15.46
C LEU A 262 23.40 0.56 -15.06
N GLU A 263 22.84 -0.14 -14.07
CA GLU A 263 23.33 -1.46 -13.65
C GLU A 263 23.19 -2.49 -14.78
N GLU A 264 22.06 -2.52 -15.47
CA GLU A 264 21.83 -3.40 -16.62
C GLU A 264 22.86 -3.12 -17.73
N ASN A 265 23.06 -1.86 -18.12
CA ASN A 265 24.05 -1.48 -19.14
C ASN A 265 25.48 -1.88 -18.74
N ASN A 266 25.86 -1.63 -17.49
CA ASN A 266 27.18 -2.01 -16.98
C ASN A 266 27.37 -3.53 -16.96
N SER A 267 26.31 -4.29 -16.69
CA SER A 267 26.36 -5.76 -16.72
C SER A 267 26.54 -6.29 -18.16
N LEU A 268 25.87 -5.69 -19.14
CA LEU A 268 26.00 -6.04 -20.56
C LEU A 268 27.42 -5.78 -21.05
N ILE A 269 27.97 -4.59 -20.77
CA ILE A 269 29.36 -4.23 -21.11
C ILE A 269 30.35 -5.22 -20.49
N ARG A 270 30.18 -5.58 -19.21
CA ARG A 270 31.06 -6.55 -18.53
C ARG A 270 30.92 -7.97 -19.08
N SER A 271 29.76 -8.33 -19.63
CA SER A 271 29.52 -9.64 -20.22
C SER A 271 30.00 -9.80 -21.67
N GLY A 272 30.48 -8.72 -22.29
CA GLY A 272 30.92 -8.72 -23.70
C GLY A 272 29.79 -8.92 -24.70
N ILE A 273 28.53 -8.80 -24.26
CA ILE A 273 27.34 -8.87 -25.10
C ILE A 273 27.03 -7.44 -25.51
N ASN A 274 27.38 -7.10 -26.76
CA ASN A 274 27.00 -5.84 -27.42
C ASN A 274 25.52 -5.82 -27.77
#